data_AF-A0A7C3U2M6-F1
#
_entry.id   AF-A0A7C3U2M6-F1
#
_cell.length_a   1.000
_cell.length_b   1.000
_cell.length_c   1.000
_cell.angle_alpha   90.00
_cell.angle_beta   90.00
_cell.angle_gamma   90.00
#
_symmetry.space_group_name_H-M   'P 1'
#
loop_
_entity.id
_entity.type
_entity.pdbx_description
1 polymer ?
#
loop_
_entity_poly.entity_id
_entity_poly.type
_entity_poly.pdbx_seq_one_letter_code
_entity_poly.pdbx_strand_id
1 'polypeptide(L)'
;MITEILVILAMMVLRIGVPLIIVMGLSWLAYRWLGEERKAGQRLEQVTVEEQRVRVGGPAPVAHVLYAGPHCWDIKECPQEGKEQCPAFARPELPCWLAIQMKTGHLKDECFDCQFYERPVLRA
;
A
#
# COMPACT_ATOMS: atom_id res chain seq x y z
N MET A 1 -45.26 23.37 -31.52
CA MET A 1 -45.05 23.32 -30.05
C MET A 1 -45.01 21.88 -29.52
N ILE A 2 -46.11 21.11 -29.49
CA ILE A 2 -46.10 19.73 -28.92
C ILE A 2 -45.15 18.78 -29.68
N THR A 3 -45.16 18.80 -31.01
CA THR A 3 -44.30 17.96 -31.85
C THR A 3 -42.82 18.26 -31.66
N GLU A 4 -42.44 19.53 -31.50
CA GLU A 4 -41.05 19.93 -31.27
C GLU A 4 -40.54 19.48 -29.91
N ILE A 5 -41.37 19.58 -28.86
CA ILE A 5 -41.05 19.07 -27.53
C ILE A 5 -40.84 17.55 -27.59
N LEU A 6 -41.69 16.82 -28.31
CA LEU A 6 -41.54 15.37 -28.49
C LEU A 6 -40.24 15.01 -29.22
N VAL A 7 -39.87 15.75 -30.26
CA VAL A 7 -38.62 15.51 -31.01
C VAL A 7 -37.39 15.76 -30.14
N ILE A 8 -37.36 16.87 -29.39
CA ILE A 8 -36.25 17.20 -28.49
C ILE A 8 -36.12 16.12 -27.40
N LEU A 9 -37.24 15.73 -26.80
CA LEU A 9 -37.26 14.72 -25.75
C LEU A 9 -36.84 13.34 -26.29
N ALA A 10 -37.29 12.96 -27.48
CA ALA A 10 -36.86 11.74 -28.14
C ALA A 10 -35.35 11.72 -28.41
N MET A 11 -34.77 12.82 -28.90
CA MET A 11 -33.32 12.91 -29.11
C MET A 11 -32.53 12.87 -27.79
N MET A 12 -33.06 13.47 -26.73
CA MET A 12 -32.42 13.44 -25.41
C MET A 12 -32.43 12.03 -24.80
N VAL A 13 -33.58 11.35 -24.86
CA VAL A 13 -33.70 9.95 -24.41
C VAL A 13 -32.84 9.04 -25.26
N LEU A 14 -32.76 9.24 -26.58
CA LEU A 14 -31.90 8.43 -27.44
C LEU A 14 -30.42 8.62 -27.07
N ARG A 15 -29.97 9.85 -26.79
CA ARG A 15 -28.57 10.11 -26.43
C ARG A 15 -28.17 9.61 -25.05
N ILE A 16 -29.11 9.52 -24.10
CA ILE A 16 -28.80 9.09 -22.72
C ILE A 16 -29.13 7.60 -22.52
N GLY A 17 -30.25 7.15 -23.08
CA GLY A 17 -30.72 5.79 -22.98
C GLY A 17 -29.81 4.81 -23.71
N VAL A 18 -29.38 5.13 -24.94
CA VAL A 18 -28.49 4.25 -25.72
C VAL A 18 -27.16 3.97 -25.00
N PRO A 19 -26.37 4.96 -24.54
CA PRO A 19 -25.12 4.67 -23.83
C PRO A 19 -25.34 3.94 -22.51
N LEU A 20 -26.42 4.23 -21.76
CA LEU A 20 -26.74 3.48 -20.54
C LEU A 20 -27.04 2.01 -20.83
N ILE A 21 -27.84 1.72 -21.85
CA ILE A 21 -28.17 0.35 -22.25
C ILE A 21 -26.91 -0.37 -22.72
N ILE A 22 -26.03 0.28 -23.47
CA ILE A 22 -24.75 -0.29 -23.90
C ILE A 22 -23.88 -0.63 -22.69
N VAL A 23 -23.69 0.30 -21.75
CA VAL A 23 -22.87 0.06 -20.55
C VAL A 23 -23.47 -1.05 -19.68
N MET A 24 -24.78 -1.06 -19.46
CA MET A 24 -25.45 -2.13 -18.71
C MET A 24 -25.35 -3.48 -19.43
N GLY A 25 -25.50 -3.51 -20.75
CA GLY A 25 -25.36 -4.71 -21.56
C GLY A 25 -23.94 -5.28 -21.52
N LEU A 26 -22.93 -4.42 -21.69
CA LEU A 26 -21.52 -4.81 -21.59
C LEU A 26 -21.16 -5.26 -20.17
N SER A 27 -21.64 -4.56 -19.15
CA SER A 27 -21.43 -4.93 -17.75
C SER A 27 -22.09 -6.28 -17.43
N TRP A 28 -23.32 -6.52 -17.89
CA TRP A 28 -24.01 -7.80 -17.72
C TRP A 28 -23.31 -8.93 -18.46
N LEU A 29 -22.85 -8.68 -19.70
CA LEU A 29 -22.11 -9.66 -20.49
C LEU A 29 -20.77 -10.00 -19.83
N ALA A 30 -20.04 -8.99 -19.37
CA ALA A 30 -18.80 -9.17 -18.61
C ALA A 30 -19.04 -9.89 -17.29
N TYR A 31 -20.10 -9.55 -16.55
CA TYR A 31 -20.47 -10.25 -15.32
C TYR A 31 -20.81 -11.73 -15.58
N ARG A 32 -21.52 -12.01 -16.67
CA ARG A 32 -21.86 -13.37 -17.08
C ARG A 32 -20.61 -14.16 -17.45
N TRP A 33 -19.67 -13.57 -18.18
CA TRP A 33 -18.42 -14.22 -18.60
C TRP A 33 -17.43 -14.39 -17.44
N LEU A 34 -17.19 -13.34 -16.66
CA LEU A 34 -16.26 -13.36 -15.53
C LEU A 34 -16.87 -14.02 -14.28
N GLY A 35 -18.18 -14.25 -14.24
CA GLY A 35 -18.87 -14.91 -13.12
C GLY A 35 -18.44 -16.37 -12.93
N GLU A 36 -17.94 -17.02 -13.97
CA GLU A 36 -17.32 -18.35 -13.86
C GLU A 36 -15.93 -18.28 -13.20
N GLU A 37 -15.12 -17.27 -13.54
CA GLU A 37 -13.77 -17.05 -12.98
C GLU A 37 -13.79 -16.47 -11.56
N ARG A 38 -14.76 -15.61 -11.24
CA ARG A 38 -14.84 -14.88 -9.95
C ARG A 38 -15.17 -15.76 -8.76
N LYS A 39 -15.76 -16.95 -8.96
CA LYS A 39 -15.97 -17.92 -7.87
C LYS A 39 -14.65 -18.45 -7.31
N ALA A 40 -13.60 -18.50 -8.13
CA ALA A 40 -12.26 -18.86 -7.69
C ALA A 40 -11.53 -17.68 -7.03
N GLY A 41 -11.67 -16.46 -7.59
CA GLY A 41 -11.01 -15.26 -7.06
C GLY A 41 -11.58 -14.73 -5.75
N GLN A 42 -12.91 -14.75 -5.55
CA GLN A 42 -13.53 -14.25 -4.30
C GLN A 42 -13.19 -15.10 -3.08
N ARG A 43 -12.93 -16.42 -3.25
CA ARG A 43 -12.46 -17.27 -2.15
C ARG A 43 -11.08 -16.84 -1.66
N LEU A 44 -10.20 -16.43 -2.57
CA LEU A 44 -8.87 -15.92 -2.22
C LEU A 44 -8.97 -14.54 -1.56
N GLU A 45 -9.77 -13.62 -2.11
CA GLU A 45 -9.88 -12.25 -1.59
C GLU A 45 -10.56 -12.20 -0.20
N GLN A 46 -11.62 -13.01 0.03
CA GLN A 46 -12.28 -13.08 1.34
C GLN A 46 -11.39 -13.70 2.43
N VAL A 47 -10.55 -14.69 2.10
CA VAL A 47 -9.55 -15.25 3.04
C VAL A 47 -8.55 -14.17 3.46
N THR A 48 -8.09 -13.32 2.53
CA THR A 48 -7.23 -12.18 2.87
C THR A 48 -7.90 -11.15 3.77
N VAL A 49 -9.17 -10.80 3.54
CA VAL A 49 -9.85 -9.76 4.34
C VAL A 49 -10.20 -10.24 5.76
N GLU A 50 -10.54 -11.53 5.93
CA GLU A 50 -10.82 -12.11 7.25
C GLU A 50 -9.52 -12.32 8.07
N GLU A 51 -8.44 -12.83 7.47
CA GLU A 51 -7.13 -12.93 8.13
C GLU A 51 -6.56 -11.55 8.49
N GLN A 52 -6.80 -10.54 7.64
CA GLN A 52 -6.34 -9.17 7.87
C GLN A 52 -7.09 -8.50 9.03
N ARG A 53 -8.37 -8.82 9.28
CA ARG A 53 -9.06 -8.31 10.49
C ARG A 53 -8.60 -8.94 11.79
N VAL A 54 -8.08 -10.17 11.77
CA VAL A 54 -7.50 -10.80 12.98
C VAL A 54 -6.07 -10.28 13.24
N ARG A 55 -5.33 -9.83 12.22
CA ARG A 55 -3.99 -9.24 12.38
C ARG A 55 -3.93 -7.73 12.59
N VAL A 56 -5.04 -6.98 12.49
CA VAL A 56 -5.07 -5.52 12.80
C VAL A 56 -5.10 -5.24 14.33
N GLY A 57 -4.77 -6.24 15.15
CA GLY A 57 -4.31 -6.10 16.53
C GLY A 57 -2.81 -6.45 16.73
N GLY A 58 -2.04 -6.62 15.65
CA GLY A 58 -0.61 -6.92 15.68
C GLY A 58 0.20 -5.88 14.89
N PRO A 59 1.43 -5.56 15.31
CA PRO A 59 2.26 -4.58 14.61
C PRO A 59 2.43 -4.99 13.14
N ALA A 60 2.36 -4.00 12.25
CA ALA A 60 2.43 -4.13 10.80
C ALA A 60 3.49 -5.14 10.33
N PRO A 61 3.29 -5.83 9.18
CA PRO A 61 4.31 -6.68 8.59
C PRO A 61 5.49 -5.81 8.19
N VAL A 62 6.44 -5.65 9.11
CA VAL A 62 7.81 -5.31 8.80
C VAL A 62 8.28 -6.45 7.91
N ALA A 63 8.25 -6.21 6.60
CA ALA A 63 9.06 -6.95 5.67
C ALA A 63 10.43 -7.13 6.36
N HIS A 64 10.85 -8.38 6.55
CA HIS A 64 12.16 -8.70 7.10
C HIS A 64 13.19 -8.29 6.07
N VAL A 65 13.40 -6.99 5.95
CA VAL A 65 14.43 -6.46 5.11
C VAL A 65 15.67 -6.47 5.94
N LEU A 66 16.45 -7.54 5.76
CA LEU A 66 17.77 -7.65 6.36
C LEU A 66 18.62 -6.53 5.78
N TYR A 67 18.86 -5.51 6.59
CA TYR A 67 19.73 -4.40 6.22
C TYR A 67 21.15 -4.94 6.06
N ALA A 68 21.68 -4.88 4.83
CA ALA A 68 23.03 -5.33 4.50
C ALA A 68 23.98 -4.16 4.20
N GLY A 69 23.59 -2.94 4.58
CA GLY A 69 24.40 -1.74 4.43
C GLY A 69 25.38 -1.54 5.59
N PRO A 70 26.37 -0.64 5.45
CA PRO A 70 27.22 -0.24 6.57
C PRO A 70 26.36 0.35 7.69
N HIS A 71 26.61 -0.06 8.93
CA HIS A 71 25.88 0.47 10.06
C HIS A 71 26.38 1.86 10.44
N CYS A 72 25.49 2.71 10.95
CA CYS A 72 25.86 4.09 11.29
C CYS A 72 26.98 4.19 12.34
N TRP A 73 27.11 3.19 13.22
CA TRP A 73 28.17 3.16 14.23
C TRP A 73 29.54 2.81 13.66
N ASP A 74 29.60 2.12 12.52
CA ASP A 74 30.85 1.83 11.82
C ASP A 74 31.34 3.08 11.05
N ILE A 75 30.41 3.91 10.58
CA ILE A 75 30.70 5.14 9.83
C ILE A 75 31.04 6.30 10.78
N LYS A 76 30.29 6.44 11.88
CA LYS A 76 30.50 7.51 12.87
C LYS A 76 31.54 7.15 13.95
N GLU A 77 32.17 5.98 13.83
CA GLU A 77 33.16 5.46 14.79
C GLU A 77 32.72 5.65 16.26
N CYS A 78 31.46 5.30 16.56
CA CYS A 78 30.92 5.58 17.89
C CYS A 78 31.65 4.78 18.98
N PRO A 79 31.95 5.37 20.15
CA PRO A 79 32.53 4.66 21.28
C PRO A 79 31.58 3.59 21.82
N GLN A 80 32.12 2.51 22.40
CA GLN A 80 31.33 1.33 22.84
C GLN A 80 30.21 1.71 23.83
N GLU A 81 30.44 2.66 24.73
CA GLU A 81 29.43 3.17 25.67
C GLU A 81 28.21 3.80 24.98
N GLY A 82 28.41 4.41 23.79
CA GLY A 82 27.32 4.94 22.98
C GLY A 82 26.58 3.86 22.17
N LYS A 83 27.24 2.72 21.88
CA LYS A 83 26.63 1.62 21.12
C LYS A 83 25.57 0.89 21.94
N GLU A 84 25.84 0.61 23.21
CA GLU A 84 24.90 -0.10 24.09
C GLU A 84 23.57 0.66 24.30
N GLN A 85 23.62 1.99 24.26
CA GLN A 85 22.43 2.83 24.43
C GLN A 85 21.67 3.07 23.12
N CYS A 86 22.29 2.74 21.98
CA CYS A 86 21.77 3.01 20.65
C CYS A 86 20.74 1.94 20.22
N PRO A 87 19.49 2.32 19.90
CA PRO A 87 18.50 1.36 19.41
C PRO A 87 18.91 0.66 18.11
N ALA A 88 19.72 1.30 17.27
CA ALA A 88 20.20 0.70 16.03
C ALA A 88 21.14 -0.48 16.29
N PHE A 89 21.97 -0.41 17.34
CA PHE A 89 22.90 -1.48 17.68
C PHE A 89 22.18 -2.71 18.24
N ALA A 90 21.07 -2.51 18.97
CA ALA A 90 20.24 -3.60 19.49
C ALA A 90 19.51 -4.39 18.38
N ARG A 91 19.41 -3.84 17.17
CA ARG A 91 18.71 -4.43 16.02
C ARG A 91 19.52 -4.21 14.74
N PRO A 92 20.66 -4.88 14.56
CA PRO A 92 21.50 -4.72 13.37
C PRO A 92 20.76 -5.09 12.07
N GLU A 93 19.71 -5.89 12.15
CA GLU A 93 18.87 -6.26 11.02
C GLU A 93 18.05 -5.09 10.46
N LEU A 94 17.88 -4.00 11.21
CA LEU A 94 17.12 -2.82 10.80
C LEU A 94 18.03 -1.65 10.43
N PRO A 95 17.64 -0.79 9.47
CA PRO A 95 18.33 0.46 9.25
C PRO A 95 18.23 1.35 10.49
N CYS A 96 19.28 2.14 10.73
CA CYS A 96 19.41 2.92 11.97
C CYS A 96 18.23 3.88 12.23
N TRP A 97 17.70 4.50 11.17
CA TRP A 97 16.57 5.42 11.26
C TRP A 97 15.29 4.71 11.73
N LEU A 98 15.06 3.48 11.28
CA LEU A 98 13.87 2.70 11.65
C LEU A 98 13.98 2.19 13.08
N ALA A 99 15.17 1.75 13.50
CA ALA A 99 15.41 1.35 14.88
C ALA A 99 15.21 2.53 15.86
N ILE A 100 15.66 3.73 15.50
CA ILE A 100 15.42 4.95 16.27
C ILE A 100 13.94 5.29 16.31
N GLN A 101 13.26 5.28 15.16
CA GLN A 101 11.82 5.57 15.08
C GLN A 101 10.99 4.61 15.94
N MET A 102 11.35 3.32 15.97
CA MET A 102 10.66 2.33 16.81
C MET A 102 10.84 2.58 18.32
N LYS A 103 11.99 3.11 18.76
CA LYS A 103 12.24 3.40 20.18
C LYS A 103 11.67 4.75 20.61
N THR A 104 11.81 5.77 19.77
CA THR A 104 11.46 7.16 20.12
C THR A 104 10.06 7.56 19.62
N GLY A 105 9.45 6.76 18.75
CA GLY A 105 8.13 7.03 18.17
C GLY A 105 8.11 8.11 17.09
N HIS A 106 9.22 8.84 16.92
CA HIS A 106 9.40 9.85 15.89
C HIS A 106 10.82 9.74 15.31
N LEU A 107 10.97 10.23 14.09
CA LEU A 107 12.26 10.33 13.44
C LEU A 107 12.86 11.70 13.75
N LYS A 108 14.13 11.74 14.16
CA LYS A 108 14.82 12.99 14.43
C LYS A 108 15.17 13.70 13.12
N ASP A 109 15.26 15.03 13.17
CA ASP A 109 15.59 15.86 12.01
C ASP A 109 16.93 15.44 11.36
N GLU A 110 17.92 15.10 12.18
CA GLU A 110 19.24 14.60 11.75
C GLU A 110 19.19 13.34 10.86
N CYS A 111 18.09 12.59 10.87
CA CYS A 111 17.92 11.42 10.03
C CYS A 111 17.50 11.78 8.60
N PHE A 112 16.80 12.90 8.39
CA PHE A 112 16.38 13.33 7.05
C PHE A 112 17.55 13.83 6.21
N ASP A 113 18.57 14.40 6.85
CA ASP A 113 19.81 14.82 6.19
C ASP A 113 20.82 13.67 5.98
N CYS A 114 20.47 12.45 6.40
CA CYS A 114 21.36 11.30 6.31
C CYS A 114 21.25 10.62 4.94
N GLN A 115 22.38 10.46 4.25
CA GLN A 115 22.44 9.81 2.93
C GLN A 115 21.87 8.38 2.89
N PHE A 116 21.79 7.70 4.04
CA PHE A 116 21.25 6.34 4.17
C PHE A 116 19.72 6.30 4.35
N TYR A 117 19.09 7.45 4.60
CA TYR A 117 17.63 7.55 4.67
C TYR A 117 16.99 7.39 3.29
N GLU A 118 17.58 8.02 2.26
CA GLU A 118 17.04 8.01 0.90
C GLU A 118 17.31 6.71 0.12
N ARG A 119 18.36 5.97 0.47
CA ARG A 119 18.75 4.72 -0.21
C ARG A 119 18.99 3.60 0.79
N PRO A 120 17.93 3.07 1.41
CA PRO A 120 18.10 1.90 2.26
C PRO A 120 18.52 0.71 1.36
N VAL A 121 19.69 0.13 1.62
CA VAL A 121 20.18 -1.05 0.91
C VAL A 121 19.44 -2.27 1.45
N LEU A 122 18.31 -2.54 0.79
CA LEU A 122 17.42 -3.65 1.08
C LEU A 122 17.83 -4.86 0.23
N ARG A 123 18.23 -5.99 0.84
CA ARG A 123 18.41 -7.26 0.13
C ARG A 123 17.11 -8.06 0.19
N ALA A 124 16.66 -8.57 -0.97
CA ALA A 124 15.52 -9.48 -1.10
C ALA A 124 15.95 -10.93 -0.86
#